data_AF-A0A2G5KQ92-F1
#
_entry.id   AF-A0A2G5KQ92-F1
#
_cell.length_a   1.000
_cell.length_b   1.000
_cell.length_c   1.000
_cell.angle_alpha   90.00
_cell.angle_beta   90.00
_cell.angle_gamma   90.00
#
_symmetry.space_group_name_H-M   'P 1'
#
loop_
_entity.id
_entity.type
_entity.pdbx_description
1 polymer ?
#
loop_
_entity_poly.entity_id
_entity_poly.type
_entity_poly.pdbx_seq_one_letter_code
_entity_poly.pdbx_strand_id
1 'polypeptide(L)'
;MIWAQQYHTEFAYENKNITIQNSYPKGGQKYIASDGKPYTFVIFWSRITNETNRKLKLALHLPNDAFTIPSSPQVNFYFYVPNMEMALENESLSNYGLDLESYLNENWKSSSNLVKTILPRESFLFYHVALSDKGVNGVVRAGFELQEHTLFYKINDLEINCGDIKFLD
;
A
#
# COMPACT_ATOMS: atom_id res chain seq x y z
N MET A 1 -16.76 -19.94 15.56
CA MET A 1 -15.58 -19.62 14.73
C MET A 1 -15.27 -18.16 14.97
N ILE A 2 -14.20 -17.85 15.70
CA ILE A 2 -13.82 -16.47 16.00
C ILE A 2 -13.01 -16.02 14.79
N TRP A 3 -13.55 -15.10 13.99
CA TRP A 3 -12.78 -14.48 12.91
C TRP A 3 -11.71 -13.62 13.58
N ALA A 4 -10.45 -14.05 13.48
CA ALA A 4 -9.33 -13.22 13.92
C ALA A 4 -9.28 -11.97 13.03
N GLN A 5 -8.89 -10.83 13.61
CA GLN A 5 -8.72 -9.60 12.85
C GLN A 5 -7.65 -9.81 11.76
N GLN A 6 -8.03 -9.64 10.50
CA GLN A 6 -7.21 -9.93 9.33
C GLN A 6 -6.35 -8.74 8.87
N TYR A 7 -6.54 -7.58 9.48
CA TYR A 7 -5.87 -6.33 9.20
C TYR A 7 -5.15 -5.79 10.44
N HIS A 8 -4.12 -4.98 10.22
CA HIS A 8 -3.32 -4.36 11.27
C HIS A 8 -3.98 -3.10 11.83
N THR A 9 -4.55 -2.25 10.96
CA THR A 9 -5.25 -1.03 11.37
C THR A 9 -6.54 -0.87 10.59
N GLU A 10 -7.51 -0.23 11.21
CA GLU A 10 -8.72 0.26 10.58
C GLU A 10 -8.98 1.69 11.02
N PHE A 11 -9.32 2.53 10.05
CA PHE A 11 -9.71 3.92 10.27
C PHE A 11 -11.09 4.12 9.68
N ALA A 12 -12.07 4.38 10.55
CA ALA A 12 -13.43 4.73 10.17
C ALA A 12 -13.58 6.26 10.22
N TYR A 13 -13.81 6.88 9.06
CA TYR A 13 -14.04 8.31 8.91
C TYR A 13 -15.55 8.56 8.84
N GLU A 14 -16.23 8.50 9.98
CA GLU A 14 -17.71 8.54 10.06
C GLU A 14 -18.30 9.78 9.36
N ASN A 15 -17.66 10.94 9.53
CA ASN A 15 -18.08 12.19 8.86
C ASN A 15 -18.00 12.14 7.33
N LYS A 16 -17.20 11.22 6.77
CA LYS A 16 -17.03 11.02 5.33
C LYS A 16 -17.66 9.72 4.83
N ASN A 17 -18.11 8.83 5.71
CA ASN A 17 -18.57 7.47 5.39
C ASN A 17 -17.55 6.71 4.52
N ILE A 18 -16.29 6.72 4.97
CA ILE A 18 -15.17 6.00 4.35
C ILE A 18 -14.50 5.17 5.44
N THR A 19 -14.18 3.92 5.11
CA THR A 19 -13.35 3.05 5.96
C THR A 19 -12.08 2.64 5.22
N ILE A 20 -10.93 2.75 5.87
CA ILE A 20 -9.62 2.29 5.36
C ILE A 20 -9.09 1.18 6.26
N GLN A 21 -8.80 0.02 5.69
CA GLN A 21 -8.17 -1.10 6.38
C GLN A 21 -6.80 -1.38 5.77
N ASN A 22 -5.78 -1.58 6.60
CA ASN A 22 -4.41 -1.86 6.16
C ASN A 22 -3.95 -3.22 6.70
N SER A 23 -3.31 -4.03 5.88
CA SER A 23 -2.90 -5.38 6.25
C SER A 23 -1.67 -5.42 7.18
N TYR A 24 -1.40 -6.60 7.73
CA TYR A 24 -0.06 -6.93 8.21
C TYR A 24 0.92 -7.06 7.02
N PRO A 25 2.24 -6.94 7.23
CA PRO A 25 3.24 -7.21 6.20
C PRO A 25 3.31 -8.71 5.87
N LYS A 26 3.52 -9.02 4.59
CA LYS A 26 4.09 -10.30 4.14
C LYS A 26 5.35 -10.03 3.30
N GLY A 27 6.34 -10.89 3.42
CA GLY A 27 7.58 -10.76 2.67
C GLY A 27 8.81 -10.94 3.55
N GLY A 28 9.85 -10.15 3.28
CA GLY A 28 11.15 -10.21 3.93
C GLY A 28 12.20 -11.00 3.14
N GLN A 29 11.82 -11.54 1.98
CA GLN A 29 12.77 -12.21 1.07
C GLN A 29 13.55 -11.19 0.25
N LYS A 30 14.65 -11.67 -0.34
CA LYS A 30 15.47 -10.88 -1.26
C LYS A 30 14.90 -10.96 -2.68
N TYR A 31 14.96 -9.84 -3.38
CA TYR A 31 14.75 -9.69 -4.81
C TYR A 31 16.04 -9.16 -5.43
N ILE A 32 16.47 -9.73 -6.56
CA ILE A 32 17.60 -9.19 -7.34
C ILE A 32 17.00 -8.33 -8.45
N ALA A 33 17.24 -7.02 -8.39
CA ALA A 33 16.71 -6.12 -9.38
C ALA A 33 17.44 -6.22 -10.73
N SER A 34 16.88 -5.59 -11.75
CA SER A 34 17.47 -5.55 -13.09
C SER A 34 18.85 -4.87 -13.15
N ASP A 35 19.21 -4.08 -12.12
CA ASP A 35 20.55 -3.51 -11.95
C ASP A 35 21.55 -4.47 -11.27
N GLY A 36 21.13 -5.71 -10.97
CA GLY A 36 21.93 -6.75 -10.34
C GLY A 36 22.09 -6.59 -8.82
N LYS A 37 21.48 -5.58 -8.20
CA LYS A 37 21.59 -5.35 -6.75
C LYS A 37 20.48 -6.08 -5.98
N PRO A 38 20.78 -6.59 -4.78
CA PRO A 38 19.78 -7.18 -3.91
C PRO A 38 18.97 -6.10 -3.19
N TYR A 39 17.67 -6.35 -3.07
CA TYR A 39 16.73 -5.57 -2.25
C TYR A 39 15.92 -6.54 -1.40
N THR A 40 15.40 -6.09 -0.26
CA THR A 40 14.41 -6.82 0.54
C THR A 40 13.05 -6.20 0.33
N PHE A 41 12.00 -6.99 0.11
CA PHE A 41 10.66 -6.47 -0.10
C PHE A 41 9.70 -6.83 1.02
N VAL A 42 8.70 -5.97 1.22
CA VAL A 42 7.53 -6.24 2.06
C VAL A 42 6.29 -5.78 1.29
N ILE A 43 5.30 -6.67 1.23
CA ILE A 43 4.03 -6.50 0.54
C ILE A 43 2.95 -6.33 1.58
N PHE A 44 2.04 -5.41 1.29
CA PHE A 44 0.85 -5.11 2.06
C PHE A 44 -0.34 -5.03 1.11
N TRP A 45 -1.55 -5.10 1.66
CA TRP A 45 -2.75 -4.68 0.98
C TRP A 45 -3.48 -3.63 1.80
N SER A 46 -4.23 -2.78 1.10
CA SER A 46 -5.15 -1.83 1.72
C SER A 46 -6.52 -1.95 1.08
N ARG A 47 -7.57 -1.76 1.88
CA ARG A 47 -8.97 -1.72 1.44
C ARG A 47 -9.55 -0.35 1.74
N ILE A 48 -10.11 0.29 0.73
CA ILE A 48 -10.91 1.51 0.91
C ILE A 48 -12.36 1.16 0.60
N THR A 49 -13.25 1.38 1.56
CA THR A 49 -14.69 1.17 1.42
C THR A 49 -15.41 2.50 1.31
N ASN A 50 -16.19 2.65 0.24
CA ASN A 50 -17.06 3.79 0.02
C ASN A 50 -18.46 3.49 0.56
N GLU A 51 -18.77 4.00 1.74
CA GLU A 51 -20.06 3.78 2.39
C GLU A 51 -21.07 4.89 2.02
N THR A 52 -20.79 5.69 1.00
CA THR A 52 -21.73 6.72 0.53
C THR A 52 -22.66 6.20 -0.58
N ASN A 53 -23.56 7.07 -1.03
CA ASN A 53 -24.36 6.90 -2.25
C ASN A 53 -23.71 7.56 -3.50
N ARG A 54 -22.50 8.12 -3.37
CA ARG A 54 -21.76 8.80 -4.45
C ARG A 54 -20.58 7.96 -4.91
N LYS A 55 -20.09 8.18 -6.13
CA LYS A 55 -18.84 7.56 -6.58
C LYS A 55 -17.65 8.23 -5.88
N LEU A 56 -16.64 7.44 -5.54
CA LEU A 56 -15.42 7.90 -4.88
C LEU A 56 -14.23 7.70 -5.81
N LYS A 57 -13.54 8.77 -6.19
CA LYS A 57 -12.28 8.69 -6.94
C LYS A 57 -11.12 8.62 -5.96
N LEU A 58 -10.36 7.53 -6.04
CA LEU A 58 -9.05 7.35 -5.43
C LEU A 58 -7.98 7.73 -6.46
N ALA A 59 -7.04 8.58 -6.09
CA ALA A 59 -5.84 8.85 -6.88
C ALA A 59 -4.61 8.76 -5.97
N LEU A 60 -3.71 7.83 -6.28
CA LEU A 60 -2.42 7.67 -5.62
C LEU A 60 -1.31 8.05 -6.59
N HIS A 61 -0.41 8.89 -6.10
CA HIS A 61 0.77 9.39 -6.81
C HIS A 61 1.96 9.27 -5.88
N LEU A 62 2.89 8.38 -6.20
CA LEU A 62 4.00 8.06 -5.32
C LEU A 62 5.32 8.54 -5.89
N PRO A 63 6.22 9.03 -5.03
CA PRO A 63 7.52 9.46 -5.49
C PRO A 63 8.32 8.27 -6.02
N ASN A 64 9.01 8.50 -7.14
CA ASN A 64 9.91 7.50 -7.73
C ASN A 64 11.25 7.44 -7.00
N ASP A 65 11.57 8.51 -6.29
CA ASP A 65 12.86 8.67 -5.64
C ASP A 65 12.94 7.82 -4.38
N ALA A 66 14.15 7.36 -4.11
CA ALA A 66 14.45 6.70 -2.85
C ALA A 66 14.19 7.66 -1.69
N PHE A 67 13.63 7.14 -0.60
CA PHE A 67 13.47 7.88 0.65
C PHE A 67 14.02 7.08 1.82
N THR A 68 14.34 7.76 2.91
CA THR A 68 14.75 7.14 4.17
C THR A 68 13.68 7.35 5.21
N ILE A 69 13.44 6.36 6.07
CA ILE A 69 12.61 6.53 7.26
C ILE A 69 13.49 6.90 8.47
N PRO A 70 13.01 7.71 9.43
CA PRO A 70 13.85 8.17 10.53
C PRO A 70 14.38 7.01 11.41
N SER A 71 13.62 5.93 11.56
CA SER A 71 14.05 4.70 12.25
C SER A 71 15.11 3.89 11.51
N SER A 72 15.43 4.21 10.25
CA SER A 72 16.46 3.54 9.43
C SER A 72 17.09 4.52 8.42
N PRO A 73 17.81 5.55 8.90
CA PRO A 73 18.24 6.69 8.07
C PRO A 73 19.34 6.34 7.05
N GLN A 74 19.90 5.13 7.12
CA GLN A 74 20.93 4.63 6.20
C GLN A 74 20.39 3.63 5.18
N VAL A 75 19.08 3.39 5.18
CA VAL A 75 18.39 2.43 4.32
C VAL A 75 17.53 3.21 3.34
N ASN A 76 17.74 2.96 2.06
CA ASN A 76 16.92 3.54 1.00
C ASN A 76 15.70 2.66 0.76
N PHE A 77 14.53 3.28 0.83
CA PHE A 77 13.26 2.66 0.51
C PHE A 77 12.77 3.11 -0.85
N TYR A 78 12.15 2.18 -1.57
CA TYR A 78 11.41 2.41 -2.80
C TYR A 78 9.99 1.89 -2.61
N PHE A 79 9.01 2.61 -3.14
CA PHE A 79 7.62 2.29 -2.92
C PHE A 79 6.86 2.12 -4.24
N TYR A 80 6.01 1.10 -4.27
CA TYR A 80 5.23 0.74 -5.45
C TYR A 80 3.79 0.42 -5.05
N VAL A 81 2.85 0.82 -5.89
CA VAL A 81 1.45 0.43 -5.85
C VAL A 81 1.13 -0.21 -7.20
N PRO A 82 1.22 -1.55 -7.32
CA PRO A 82 0.84 -2.24 -8.53
C PRO A 82 -0.61 -1.89 -8.91
N ASN A 83 -0.85 -1.62 -10.19
CA ASN A 83 -2.22 -1.46 -10.71
C ASN A 83 -2.88 -2.83 -10.92
N MET A 84 -2.89 -3.63 -9.84
CA MET A 84 -3.49 -4.95 -9.75
C MET A 84 -4.42 -4.96 -8.55
N GLU A 85 -5.62 -5.51 -8.75
CA GLU A 85 -6.61 -5.61 -7.69
C GLU A 85 -6.24 -6.77 -6.76
N MET A 86 -6.28 -6.52 -5.45
CA MET A 86 -6.12 -7.55 -4.43
C MET A 86 -7.47 -8.19 -4.15
N ALA A 87 -7.49 -9.49 -3.86
CA ALA A 87 -8.70 -10.22 -3.50
C ALA A 87 -8.52 -10.89 -2.13
N LEU A 88 -9.59 -10.96 -1.33
CA LEU A 88 -9.53 -11.50 0.04
C LEU A 88 -9.16 -12.99 0.05
N GLU A 89 -9.50 -13.77 -0.98
CA GLU A 89 -9.05 -15.16 -1.11
C GLU A 89 -7.52 -15.29 -1.13
N ASN A 90 -6.81 -14.27 -1.63
CA ASN A 90 -5.36 -14.27 -1.70
C ASN A 90 -4.71 -13.93 -0.34
N GLU A 91 -5.50 -13.52 0.66
CA GLU A 91 -4.97 -13.13 1.96
C GLU A 91 -4.14 -14.24 2.61
N SER A 92 -4.54 -15.50 2.41
CA SER A 92 -3.84 -16.66 2.95
C SER A 92 -2.58 -17.05 2.16
N LEU A 93 -2.48 -16.64 0.89
CA LEU A 93 -1.39 -17.03 -0.01
C LEU A 93 -0.07 -16.36 0.36
N SER A 94 1.03 -17.00 -0.03
CA SER A 94 2.36 -16.37 0.05
C SER A 94 2.34 -15.06 -0.72
N ASN A 95 2.97 -14.02 -0.16
CA ASN A 95 3.03 -12.68 -0.77
C ASN A 95 1.66 -12.11 -1.16
N TYR A 96 0.58 -12.56 -0.51
CA TYR A 96 -0.78 -12.21 -0.87
C TYR A 96 -1.16 -12.57 -2.31
N GLY A 97 -0.55 -13.60 -2.90
CA GLY A 97 -0.80 -14.02 -4.27
C GLY A 97 -0.20 -13.09 -5.34
N LEU A 98 0.54 -12.05 -4.94
CA LEU A 98 1.18 -11.13 -5.86
C LEU A 98 2.46 -11.76 -6.45
N ASP A 99 2.52 -11.86 -7.79
CA ASP A 99 3.76 -12.13 -8.52
C ASP A 99 4.62 -10.85 -8.58
N LEU A 100 5.30 -10.59 -7.46
CA LEU A 100 6.08 -9.37 -7.29
C LEU A 100 7.28 -9.31 -8.23
N GLU A 101 7.95 -10.44 -8.48
CA GLU A 101 9.15 -10.47 -9.32
C GLU A 101 8.83 -10.07 -10.76
N SER A 102 7.76 -10.64 -11.33
CA SER A 102 7.28 -10.28 -12.66
C SER A 102 6.94 -8.78 -12.72
N TYR A 103 6.19 -8.28 -11.74
CA TYR A 103 5.85 -6.85 -11.66
C TYR A 103 7.08 -5.94 -11.60
N LEU A 104 8.04 -6.23 -10.72
CA LEU A 104 9.24 -5.40 -10.54
C LEU A 104 10.17 -5.45 -11.73
N ASN A 105 10.27 -6.59 -12.43
CA ASN A 105 11.10 -6.69 -13.64
C ASN A 105 10.61 -5.75 -14.75
N GLU A 106 9.30 -5.53 -14.85
CA GLU A 106 8.70 -4.61 -15.82
C GLU A 106 8.68 -3.15 -15.35
N ASN A 107 8.61 -2.92 -14.03
CA ASN A 107 8.34 -1.61 -13.44
C ASN A 107 9.49 -1.05 -12.59
N TRP A 108 10.70 -1.64 -12.69
CA TRP A 108 11.85 -1.24 -11.87
C TRP A 108 12.15 0.26 -11.97
N LYS A 109 12.09 0.98 -10.84
CA LYS A 109 12.31 2.43 -10.73
C LYS A 109 11.38 3.30 -11.60
N SER A 110 10.29 2.72 -12.11
CA SER A 110 9.23 3.46 -12.77
C SER A 110 8.28 4.07 -11.74
N SER A 111 7.63 5.18 -12.09
CA SER A 111 6.57 5.74 -11.25
C SER A 111 5.41 4.77 -11.13
N SER A 112 4.91 4.63 -9.91
CA SER A 112 3.66 3.91 -9.66
C SER A 112 2.54 4.91 -9.38
N ASN A 113 1.45 4.76 -10.14
CA ASN A 113 0.24 5.54 -9.97
C ASN A 113 -0.95 4.60 -9.95
N LEU A 114 -1.94 4.90 -9.12
CA LEU A 114 -3.19 4.16 -9.07
C LEU A 114 -4.36 5.14 -9.11
N VAL A 115 -5.23 5.00 -10.10
CA VAL A 115 -6.48 5.76 -10.17
C VAL A 115 -7.63 4.78 -10.27
N LYS A 116 -8.55 4.84 -9.32
CA LYS A 116 -9.72 3.97 -9.28
C LYS A 116 -10.96 4.79 -8.90
N THR A 117 -12.08 4.48 -9.55
CA THR A 117 -13.39 4.92 -9.08
C THR A 117 -14.05 3.78 -8.34
N ILE A 118 -14.35 3.98 -7.06
CA ILE A 118 -15.07 3.05 -6.19
C ILE A 118 -16.54 3.45 -6.22
N LEU A 119 -17.42 2.53 -6.62
CA LEU A 119 -18.85 2.81 -6.71
C LEU A 119 -19.48 2.96 -5.30
N PRO A 120 -20.70 3.52 -5.21
CA PRO A 120 -21.45 3.53 -3.97
C PRO A 120 -21.55 2.14 -3.33
N ARG A 121 -21.30 2.05 -2.03
CA ARG A 121 -21.39 0.81 -1.23
C ARG A 121 -20.42 -0.30 -1.67
N GLU A 122 -19.39 0.04 -2.43
CA GLU A 122 -18.34 -0.88 -2.83
C GLU A 122 -17.02 -0.62 -2.08
N SER A 123 -16.13 -1.60 -2.15
CA SER A 123 -14.75 -1.48 -1.68
C SER A 123 -13.78 -1.74 -2.81
N PHE A 124 -12.59 -1.19 -2.69
CA PHE A 124 -11.47 -1.52 -3.55
C PHE A 124 -10.28 -1.95 -2.71
N LEU A 125 -9.73 -3.11 -3.06
CA LEU A 125 -8.56 -3.71 -2.42
C LEU A 125 -7.39 -3.63 -3.39
N PHE A 126 -6.24 -3.18 -2.92
CA PHE A 126 -5.05 -3.01 -3.75
C PHE A 126 -3.78 -3.33 -2.98
N TYR A 127 -2.75 -3.76 -3.71
CA TYR A 127 -1.44 -4.02 -3.16
C TYR A 127 -0.61 -2.75 -3.03
N HIS A 128 0.31 -2.77 -2.08
CA HIS A 128 1.40 -1.81 -2.03
C HIS A 128 2.67 -2.45 -1.44
N VAL A 129 3.82 -2.03 -1.92
CA VAL A 129 5.09 -2.73 -1.75
C VAL A 129 6.17 -1.74 -1.37
N ALA A 130 6.89 -2.02 -0.29
CA ALA A 130 8.11 -1.32 0.08
C ALA A 130 9.31 -2.23 -0.20
N LEU A 131 10.30 -1.71 -0.92
CA LEU A 131 11.61 -2.33 -1.10
C LEU A 131 12.66 -1.55 -0.33
N SER A 132 13.59 -2.23 0.32
CA SER A 132 14.74 -1.64 0.98
C SER A 132 16.04 -2.17 0.40
N ASP A 133 17.01 -1.29 0.18
CA ASP A 133 18.35 -1.68 -0.34
C ASP A 133 19.21 -2.42 0.69
N LYS A 134 18.78 -2.42 1.95
CA LYS A 134 19.40 -3.10 3.09
C LYS A 134 18.31 -3.71 3.97
N GLY A 135 18.71 -4.63 4.85
CA GLY A 135 17.82 -5.09 5.92
C GLY A 135 17.45 -3.95 6.86
N VAL A 136 16.24 -4.01 7.41
CA VAL A 136 15.71 -3.06 8.39
C VAL A 136 15.58 -3.76 9.74
N ASN A 137 15.83 -3.03 10.82
CA ASN A 137 15.68 -3.57 12.16
C ASN A 137 14.21 -3.50 12.59
N GLY A 138 13.64 -4.64 12.98
CA GLY A 138 12.26 -4.73 13.44
C GLY A 138 11.25 -4.89 12.29
N VAL A 139 9.97 -4.72 12.63
CA VAL A 139 8.87 -5.01 11.70
C VAL A 139 8.46 -3.73 11.00
N VAL A 140 8.47 -3.74 9.67
CA VAL A 140 7.90 -2.65 8.87
C VAL A 140 6.38 -2.70 8.99
N ARG A 141 5.80 -1.60 9.44
CA ARG A 141 4.34 -1.36 9.42
C ARG A 141 4.05 -0.27 8.44
N ALA A 142 3.09 -0.50 7.57
CA ALA A 142 2.66 0.51 6.63
C ALA A 142 1.17 0.44 6.34
N GLY A 143 0.63 1.55 5.85
CA GLY A 143 -0.77 1.68 5.53
C GLY A 143 -1.12 3.09 5.09
N PHE A 144 -2.37 3.27 4.69
CA PHE A 144 -2.91 4.57 4.32
C PHE A 144 -3.78 5.13 5.43
N GLU A 145 -3.72 6.46 5.57
CA GLU A 145 -4.60 7.26 6.39
C GLU A 145 -5.12 8.44 5.58
N LEU A 146 -6.37 8.82 5.81
CA LEU A 146 -6.99 10.01 5.26
C LEU A 146 -6.93 11.14 6.28
N GLN A 147 -6.39 12.29 5.86
CA GLN A 147 -6.53 13.54 6.59
C GLN A 147 -7.24 14.54 5.69
N GLU A 148 -8.44 14.95 6.08
CA GLU A 148 -9.37 15.71 5.24
C GLU A 148 -9.68 15.04 3.90
N HIS A 149 -8.99 15.42 2.82
CA HIS A 149 -9.16 14.84 1.48
C HIS A 149 -7.83 14.29 0.94
N THR A 150 -6.76 14.39 1.72
CA THR A 150 -5.41 14.01 1.35
C THR A 150 -5.12 12.63 1.93
N LEU A 151 -4.64 11.73 1.09
CA LEU A 151 -4.14 10.43 1.53
C LEU A 151 -2.67 10.54 1.90
N PHE A 152 -2.37 9.96 3.05
CA PHE A 152 -1.03 9.83 3.56
C PHE A 152 -0.65 8.36 3.65
N TYR A 153 0.50 8.02 3.07
CA TYR A 153 1.13 6.73 3.27
C TYR A 153 2.02 6.82 4.50
N LYS A 154 1.72 5.99 5.50
CA LYS A 154 2.57 5.84 6.69
C LYS A 154 3.41 4.60 6.55
N ILE A 155 4.69 4.73 6.85
CA ILE A 155 5.62 3.62 6.98
C ILE A 155 6.50 3.86 8.21
N ASN A 156 6.30 3.04 9.23
CA ASN A 156 6.84 3.23 10.57
C ASN A 156 6.61 4.67 11.08
N ASP A 157 7.67 5.44 11.21
CA ASP A 157 7.73 6.80 11.74
C ASP A 157 7.79 7.89 10.65
N LEU A 158 7.59 7.52 9.38
CA LEU A 158 7.48 8.43 8.26
C LEU A 158 6.04 8.53 7.75
N GLU A 159 5.62 9.76 7.43
CA GLU A 159 4.36 10.06 6.77
C GLU A 159 4.65 10.77 5.43
N ILE A 160 4.03 10.30 4.34
CA ILE A 160 4.22 10.82 2.99
C ILE A 160 2.85 11.15 2.39
N ASN A 161 2.67 12.38 1.92
CA ASN A 161 1.50 12.73 1.10
C ASN A 161 1.58 11.95 -0.22
N CYS A 162 0.59 11.10 -0.47
CA CYS A 162 0.59 10.15 -1.58
C CYS A 162 -0.62 10.27 -2.50
N GLY A 163 -1.46 11.30 -2.35
CA GLY A 163 -2.60 11.52 -3.22
C GLY A 163 -3.85 11.97 -2.50
N ASP A 164 -5.01 11.67 -3.08
CA ASP A 164 -6.29 12.20 -2.60
C ASP A 164 -7.48 11.27 -2.86
N ILE A 165 -8.55 11.55 -2.13
CA ILE A 165 -9.87 10.97 -2.31
C ILE A 165 -10.86 12.10 -2.60
N LYS A 166 -11.65 11.95 -3.67
CA LYS A 166 -12.66 12.93 -4.08
C LYS A 166 -14.00 12.25 -4.39
N PHE A 167 -15.08 12.80 -3.86
CA PHE A 167 -16.42 12.40 -4.29
C PHE A 167 -16.71 12.97 -5.68
N LEU A 168 -17.27 12.13 -6.55
CA LEU A 168 -17.76 12.55 -7.85
C LEU A 168 -19.26 12.86 -7.71
N ASP A 169 -19.71 13.91 -8.39
CA ASP A 169 -21.13 14.26 -8.51
C ASP A 169 -21.88 13.27 -9.43
#